data_AF-A0A7K4HG80-F1
#
_entry.id   AF-A0A7K4HG80-F1
#
_cell.length_a   1.000
_cell.length_b   1.000
_cell.length_c   1.000
_cell.angle_alpha   90.00
_cell.angle_beta   90.00
_cell.angle_gamma   90.00
#
_symmetry.space_group_name_H-M   'P 1'
#
loop_
_entity.id
_entity.type
_entity.pdbx_description
1 polymer ?
#
loop_
_entity_poly.entity_id
_entity_poly.type
_entity_poly.pdbx_seq_one_letter_code
_entity_poly.pdbx_strand_id
1 'polypeptide(L)'
;IYTYNKRLLTFKLETLKLKLEKKESKKPTERQLLNIKSIEDKQRRQERLDKIDKLKEEIRFLEKDIVKVEKKLDDLAFDYDDLKREMSKRNRAKYYTNLTACAILRVKE
;
A
#
# COMPACT_ATOMS: atom_id res chain seq x y z
N ILE A 1 -0.24 -17.97 2.96
CA ILE A 1 -0.90 -17.03 2.01
C ILE A 1 -0.79 -15.59 2.49
N TYR A 2 -1.35 -15.22 3.66
CA TYR A 2 -1.24 -13.85 4.21
C TYR A 2 0.20 -13.30 4.25
N THR A 3 1.13 -14.03 4.88
CA THR A 3 2.53 -13.61 5.03
C THR A 3 3.22 -13.36 3.69
N TYR A 4 2.93 -14.19 2.69
CA TYR A 4 3.45 -14.04 1.33
C TYR A 4 2.87 -12.81 0.64
N ASN A 5 1.55 -12.63 0.68
CA ASN A 5 0.87 -11.47 0.09
C ASN A 5 1.33 -10.15 0.74
N LYS A 6 1.48 -10.15 2.07
CA LYS A 6 2.02 -9.02 2.82
C LYS A 6 3.42 -8.67 2.35
N ARG A 7 4.34 -9.65 2.27
CA ARG A 7 5.70 -9.42 1.77
C ARG A 7 5.74 -8.84 0.36
N LEU A 8 4.93 -9.36 -0.56
CA LEU A 8 4.85 -8.84 -1.92
C LEU A 8 4.37 -7.39 -1.97
N LEU A 9 3.31 -7.06 -1.23
CA LEU A 9 2.78 -5.70 -1.16
C LEU A 9 3.76 -4.74 -0.50
N THR A 10 4.44 -5.16 0.58
CA THR A 10 5.49 -4.38 1.24
C THR A 10 6.66 -4.11 0.30
N PHE A 11 7.16 -5.12 -0.41
CA PHE A 11 8.23 -4.93 -1.40
C PHE A 11 7.83 -3.97 -2.52
N LYS A 12 6.58 -4.09 -3.01
CA LYS A 12 6.04 -3.16 -4.00
C LYS A 12 5.97 -1.73 -3.45
N LEU A 13 5.54 -1.56 -2.20
CA LEU A 13 5.47 -0.26 -1.53
C LEU A 13 6.85 0.38 -1.42
N GLU A 14 7.85 -0.36 -0.96
CA GLU A 14 9.23 0.11 -0.86
C GLU A 14 9.79 0.53 -2.23
N THR A 15 9.53 -0.27 -3.26
CA THR A 15 9.93 0.05 -4.63
C THR A 15 9.30 1.35 -5.12
N LEU A 16 8.01 1.57 -4.82
CA LEU A 16 7.31 2.80 -5.18
C LEU A 16 7.85 4.01 -4.42
N LYS A 17 8.12 3.88 -3.11
CA LYS A 17 8.70 4.94 -2.27
C LYS A 17 10.09 5.35 -2.78
N LEU A 18 10.94 4.38 -3.12
CA LEU A 18 12.27 4.64 -3.69
C LEU A 18 12.19 5.29 -5.07
N LYS A 19 11.20 4.93 -5.90
CA LYS A 19 10.94 5.61 -7.18
C LYS A 19 10.48 7.05 -6.98
N LEU A 20 9.60 7.29 -6.01
CA LEU A 20 9.12 8.62 -5.65
C LEU A 20 10.28 9.50 -5.22
N GLU A 21 11.11 9.04 -4.28
CA GLU A 21 12.30 9.77 -3.79
C GLU A 21 13.26 10.16 -4.93
N LYS A 22 13.53 9.22 -5.85
CA LYS A 22 14.34 9.48 -7.06
C LYS A 22 13.72 10.50 -8.02
N LYS A 23 12.41 10.69 -8.00
CA LYS A 23 11.70 11.68 -8.82
C LYS A 23 11.59 13.02 -8.10
N GLU A 24 11.39 13.01 -6.79
CA GLU A 24 11.39 14.21 -5.95
C GLU A 24 12.75 14.91 -5.95
N SER A 25 13.84 14.17 -5.89
CA SER A 25 15.20 14.73 -6.00
C SER A 25 15.50 15.38 -7.36
N LYS A 26 14.67 15.12 -8.39
CA LYS A 26 14.75 15.77 -9.70
C LYS A 26 13.89 17.03 -9.80
N LYS A 27 13.13 17.38 -8.75
CA LYS A 27 12.37 18.63 -8.72
C LYS A 27 13.36 19.80 -8.84
N PRO A 28 13.13 20.74 -9.77
CA PRO A 28 14.01 21.90 -9.90
C PRO A 28 13.90 22.78 -8.65
N THR A 29 15.02 23.39 -8.27
CA THR A 29 15.04 24.38 -7.20
C THR A 29 14.37 25.68 -7.64
N GLU A 30 13.96 26.53 -6.70
CA GLU A 30 13.37 27.84 -7.00
C GLU A 30 14.26 28.69 -7.90
N ARG A 31 15.57 28.68 -7.65
CA ARG A 31 16.55 29.37 -8.49
C ARG A 31 16.57 28.83 -9.93
N GLN A 32 16.49 27.51 -10.10
CA GLN A 32 16.41 26.90 -11.43
C GLN A 32 15.11 27.27 -12.14
N LEU A 33 13.99 27.35 -11.42
CA LEU A 33 12.70 27.79 -11.96
C LEU A 33 12.75 29.25 -12.43
N LEU A 34 13.36 30.15 -11.64
CA LEU A 34 13.56 31.54 -12.03
C LEU A 34 14.42 31.65 -13.29
N ASN A 35 15.52 30.90 -13.36
CA ASN A 35 16.39 30.86 -14.54
C ASN A 35 15.66 30.35 -15.78
N ILE A 36 14.71 29.40 -15.64
CA ILE A 36 13.90 28.93 -16.77
C ILE A 36 12.95 30.03 -17.22
N LYS A 37 12.28 30.71 -16.29
CA LYS A 37 11.36 31.81 -16.61
C LYS A 37 12.06 32.99 -17.31
N SER A 38 13.35 33.20 -17.07
CA SER A 38 14.14 34.25 -17.72
C SER A 38 14.74 33.87 -19.08
N ILE A 39 14.51 32.66 -19.61
CA ILE A 39 15.02 32.25 -20.94
C ILE A 39 14.29 33.04 -22.03
N GLU A 40 14.98 33.88 -22.80
CA GLU A 40 14.39 34.71 -23.87
C GLU A 40 13.64 33.88 -24.93
N ASP A 41 14.22 32.76 -25.36
CA ASP A 41 13.59 31.81 -26.27
C ASP A 41 12.33 31.19 -25.64
N LYS A 42 11.17 31.63 -26.14
CA LYS A 42 9.85 31.19 -25.67
C LYS A 42 9.63 29.69 -25.85
N GLN A 43 10.10 29.11 -26.97
CA GLN A 43 9.88 27.69 -27.25
C GLN A 43 10.68 26.84 -26.27
N ARG A 44 11.97 27.15 -26.10
CA ARG A 44 12.85 26.44 -25.16
C ARG A 44 12.39 26.60 -23.70
N ARG A 45 11.85 27.77 -23.35
CA ARG A 45 11.25 28.03 -22.04
C ARG A 45 10.06 27.10 -21.81
N GLN A 46 9.13 27.04 -22.76
CA GLN A 46 7.92 26.24 -22.65
C GLN A 46 8.25 24.75 -22.54
N GLU A 47 9.14 24.22 -23.38
CA GLU A 47 9.56 22.82 -23.33
C GLU A 47 10.13 22.41 -21.97
N ARG A 48 10.84 23.33 -21.29
CA ARG A 48 11.39 23.07 -19.95
C ARG A 48 10.29 23.09 -18.88
N LEU A 49 9.33 24.01 -18.98
CA LEU A 49 8.18 24.04 -18.08
C LEU A 49 7.31 22.78 -18.23
N ASP A 50 7.06 22.34 -19.47
CA ASP A 50 6.28 21.13 -19.74
C ASP A 50 6.96 19.88 -19.16
N LYS A 51 8.29 19.79 -19.23
CA LYS A 51 9.04 18.69 -18.60
C LYS A 51 8.89 18.69 -17.08
N ILE A 52 8.85 19.87 -16.46
CA ILE A 52 8.66 20.01 -15.02
C ILE A 52 7.24 19.62 -14.62
N ASP A 53 6.25 20.02 -15.40
CA ASP A 53 4.86 19.69 -15.11
C ASP A 53 4.58 18.20 -15.30
N LYS A 54 5.16 17.57 -16.33
CA LYS A 54 5.16 16.10 -16.47
C LYS A 54 5.79 15.41 -15.26
N LEU A 55 6.93 15.92 -14.76
CA LEU A 55 7.55 15.37 -13.56
C LEU A 55 6.65 15.49 -12.33
N LYS A 56 5.96 16.62 -12.14
CA LYS A 56 5.00 16.80 -11.04
C LYS A 56 3.82 15.83 -11.16
N GLU A 57 3.30 15.63 -12.36
CA GLU A 57 2.22 14.66 -12.60
C GLU A 57 2.67 13.23 -12.27
N GLU A 58 3.83 12.81 -12.75
CA GLU A 58 4.40 11.49 -12.44
C GLU A 58 4.54 11.27 -10.93
N ILE A 59 5.01 12.27 -10.18
CA ILE A 59 5.12 12.23 -8.72
C ILE A 59 3.74 12.06 -8.08
N ARG A 60 2.75 12.86 -8.49
CA ARG A 60 1.36 12.73 -8.01
C ARG A 60 0.77 11.35 -8.29
N PHE A 61 1.07 10.75 -9.44
CA PHE A 61 0.64 9.38 -9.75
C PHE A 61 1.31 8.35 -8.82
N LEU A 62 2.61 8.49 -8.56
CA LEU A 62 3.33 7.62 -7.62
C LEU A 62 2.80 7.73 -6.20
N GLU A 63 2.52 8.95 -5.71
CA GLU A 63 1.91 9.20 -4.40
C GLU A 63 0.55 8.49 -4.29
N LYS A 64 -0.31 8.63 -5.30
CA LYS A 64 -1.61 7.94 -5.33
C LYS A 64 -1.47 6.42 -5.31
N ASP A 65 -0.50 5.88 -6.03
CA ASP A 65 -0.28 4.44 -6.08
C ASP A 65 0.30 3.89 -4.77
N ILE A 66 1.16 4.66 -4.08
CA ILE A 66 1.62 4.34 -2.72
C ILE A 66 0.42 4.23 -1.78
N VAL A 67 -0.46 5.23 -1.75
CA VAL A 67 -1.66 5.23 -0.90
C VAL A 67 -2.57 4.03 -1.18
N LYS A 68 -2.76 3.67 -2.46
CA LYS A 68 -3.53 2.46 -2.81
C LYS A 68 -2.89 1.18 -2.29
N VAL A 69 -1.56 1.07 -2.33
CA VAL A 69 -0.84 -0.12 -1.84
C VAL A 69 -0.87 -0.19 -0.32
N GLU A 70 -0.74 0.94 0.37
CA GLU A 70 -0.89 1.05 1.83
C GLU A 70 -2.28 0.60 2.25
N LYS A 71 -3.33 1.12 1.60
CA LYS A 71 -4.71 0.67 1.87
C LYS A 71 -4.88 -0.84 1.68
N LYS A 72 -4.30 -1.42 0.61
CA LYS A 72 -4.35 -2.88 0.39
C LYS A 72 -3.63 -3.67 1.48
N LEU A 73 -2.57 -3.13 2.07
CA LEU A 73 -1.88 -3.77 3.20
C LEU A 73 -2.76 -3.75 4.45
N ASP A 74 -3.44 -2.64 4.70
CA ASP A 74 -4.36 -2.50 5.82
C ASP A 74 -5.57 -3.43 5.68
N ASP A 75 -6.20 -3.44 4.50
CA ASP A 75 -7.32 -4.34 4.17
C ASP A 75 -6.89 -5.81 4.36
N LEU A 76 -5.72 -6.19 3.85
CA LEU A 76 -5.18 -7.54 4.01
C LEU A 76 -4.95 -7.92 5.48
N ALA A 77 -4.49 -6.98 6.30
CA ALA A 77 -4.30 -7.20 7.74
C ALA A 77 -5.64 -7.38 8.46
N PHE A 78 -6.62 -6.54 8.14
CA PHE A 78 -7.96 -6.62 8.67
C PHE A 78 -8.62 -7.98 8.36
N ASP A 79 -8.62 -8.38 7.08
CA ASP A 79 -9.21 -9.65 6.64
C ASP A 79 -8.57 -10.86 7.34
N TYR A 80 -7.25 -10.82 7.53
CA TYR A 80 -6.53 -11.90 8.22
C TYR A 80 -6.91 -12.01 9.69
N ASP A 81 -7.01 -10.88 10.39
CA ASP A 81 -7.39 -10.85 11.80
C ASP A 81 -8.84 -11.30 12.00
N ASP A 82 -9.74 -10.91 11.10
CA ASP A 82 -11.13 -11.34 11.13
C ASP A 82 -11.25 -12.85 10.93
N LEU A 83 -10.59 -13.40 9.90
CA LEU A 83 -10.55 -14.84 9.65
C LEU A 83 -10.00 -15.62 10.86
N LYS A 84 -8.95 -15.09 11.51
CA LYS A 84 -8.37 -15.70 12.71
C LYS A 84 -9.37 -15.73 13.87
N ARG A 85 -10.14 -14.66 14.06
CA ARG A 85 -11.20 -14.59 15.08
C ARG A 85 -12.33 -15.57 14.79
N GLU A 86 -12.79 -15.64 13.54
CA GLU A 86 -13.80 -16.60 13.12
C GLU A 86 -13.37 -18.05 13.36
N MET A 87 -12.16 -18.42 12.93
CA MET A 87 -11.62 -19.76 13.17
C MET A 87 -11.56 -20.08 14.66
N SER A 88 -11.13 -19.11 15.49
CA SER A 88 -11.07 -19.28 16.94
C SER A 88 -12.47 -19.48 17.55
N LYS A 89 -13.50 -18.83 17.02
CA LYS A 89 -14.90 -19.01 17.45
C LYS A 89 -15.42 -20.39 17.05
N ARG A 90 -15.18 -20.83 15.81
CA ARG A 90 -15.58 -22.16 15.31
C ARG A 90 -14.90 -23.29 16.07
N ASN A 91 -13.60 -23.15 16.35
CA ASN A 91 -12.83 -24.13 17.11
C ASN A 91 -13.35 -24.27 18.55
N ARG A 92 -13.68 -23.15 19.21
CA ARG A 92 -14.31 -23.15 20.54
C ARG A 92 -15.67 -23.84 20.52
N ALA A 93 -16.53 -23.52 19.54
CA ALA A 93 -17.83 -24.17 19.40
C ALA A 93 -17.67 -25.69 19.22
N LYS A 94 -16.79 -26.13 18.32
CA LYS A 94 -16.49 -27.55 18.09
C LYS A 94 -16.01 -28.25 19.37
N TYR A 95 -15.15 -27.61 20.16
CA TYR A 95 -14.68 -28.14 21.43
C TYR A 95 -15.83 -28.40 22.41
N TYR A 96 -16.71 -27.41 22.64
CA TYR A 96 -17.85 -27.56 23.55
C TYR A 96 -18.88 -28.59 23.04
N THR A 97 -19.12 -28.65 21.73
CA THR A 97 -19.98 -29.68 21.13
C THR A 97 -19.42 -31.08 21.38
N ASN A 98 -18.11 -31.29 21.16
CA ASN A 98 -17.48 -32.57 21.42
C ASN A 98 -17.53 -32.95 22.91
N LEU A 99 -17.28 -31.98 23.80
CA LEU A 99 -17.35 -32.21 25.25
C LEU A 99 -18.77 -32.60 25.70
N THR A 100 -19.78 -31.92 25.17
CA THR A 100 -21.20 -32.22 25.42
C THR A 100 -21.57 -33.61 24.91
N ALA A 101 -21.13 -33.97 23.69
CA ALA A 101 -21.36 -35.30 23.12
C ALA A 101 -20.75 -36.41 23.99
N CYS A 102 -19.51 -36.23 24.46
CA CYS A 102 -18.87 -37.17 25.38
C CYS A 102 -19.60 -37.29 26.72
N ALA A 103 -20.08 -36.16 27.27
CA ALA A 103 -20.84 -36.17 28.52
C ALA A 103 -22.17 -36.92 28.38
N ILE A 104 -22.89 -36.73 27.27
CA ILE A 104 -24.15 -37.44 26.99
C ILE A 104 -23.92 -38.95 26.87
N LEU A 105 -22.83 -39.37 26.21
CA LEU A 105 -22.50 -40.79 26.06
C LEU A 105 -22.20 -41.45 27.41
N ARG A 106 -21.44 -40.78 28.29
CA ARG A 106 -21.12 -41.29 29.64
C ARG A 106 -22.31 -41.38 30.60
N VAL A 107 -23.35 -40.58 30.40
CA VAL A 107 -24.57 -40.63 31.25
C VAL A 107 -25.50 -41.78 30.82
N LYS A 108 -25.30 -42.35 29.62
CA LYS A 108 -26.09 -43.46 29.08
C LYS A 108 -25.48 -44.85 29.33
N GLU A 109 -24.24 -44.92 29.81
CA GLU A 109 -23.58 -46.13 30.32
C GLU A 109 -23.84 -46.29 31.82
#